data_AF-A0A1I5TUT5-F1
#
_entry.id   AF-A0A1I5TUT5-F1
#
_cell.length_a   1.000
_cell.length_b   1.000
_cell.length_c   1.000
_cell.angle_alpha   90.00
_cell.angle_beta   90.00
_cell.angle_gamma   90.00
#
_symmetry.space_group_name_H-M   'P 1'
#
loop_
_entity.id
_entity.type
_entity.pdbx_description
1 polymer ?
#
loop_
_entity_poly.entity_id
_entity_poly.type
_entity_poly.pdbx_seq_one_letter_code
_entity_poly.pdbx_strand_id
1 'polypeptide(L)'
;MKLRVLAVTAVLAVYAPFAFYFARQPVVEDEGLLKRPFAHQGLHSWLARPLVPGLLADSQDAPRAATLVVLEDGHPLGPGHTEFAEITYNGSGRYRYWSDPQEGRILVFSTSDNSDPNTNGRTYRFAHFGAHEPYADARRR
;
A
#
# COMPACT_ATOMS: atom_id res chain seq x y z
N MET A 1 -30.62 -44.81 -13.80
CA MET A 1 -29.66 -44.08 -14.64
C MET A 1 -30.12 -42.66 -15.01
N LYS A 2 -31.37 -42.45 -15.45
CA LYS A 2 -31.89 -41.14 -15.89
C LYS A 2 -31.91 -40.03 -14.81
N LEU A 3 -32.19 -40.37 -13.55
CA LEU A 3 -32.29 -39.38 -12.46
C LEU A 3 -30.95 -38.76 -12.04
N ARG A 4 -29.84 -39.53 -12.13
CA ARG A 4 -28.49 -39.04 -11.83
C ARG A 4 -27.97 -38.08 -12.90
N VAL A 5 -28.30 -38.33 -14.17
CA VAL A 5 -27.93 -37.46 -15.30
C VAL A 5 -28.67 -36.12 -15.21
N LEU A 6 -29.97 -36.14 -14.89
CA LEU A 6 -30.78 -34.93 -14.68
C LEU A 6 -30.30 -34.06 -13.51
N ALA A 7 -29.86 -34.68 -12.41
CA ALA A 7 -29.31 -33.95 -11.27
C ALA A 7 -27.97 -33.26 -11.62
N VAL A 8 -27.09 -33.94 -12.37
CA VAL A 8 -25.80 -33.37 -12.80
C VAL A 8 -26.00 -32.21 -13.77
N THR A 9 -26.91 -32.33 -14.74
CA THR A 9 -27.20 -31.23 -15.67
C THR A 9 -27.82 -30.03 -14.96
N ALA A 10 -28.72 -30.24 -13.99
CA ALA A 10 -29.28 -29.15 -13.19
C ALA A 10 -28.22 -28.41 -12.36
N VAL A 11 -27.28 -29.13 -11.74
CA VAL A 11 -26.16 -28.53 -11.01
C VAL A 11 -25.26 -27.72 -11.94
N LEU A 12 -24.90 -28.25 -13.11
CA LEU A 12 -24.06 -27.54 -14.08
C LEU A 12 -24.76 -26.31 -14.67
N ALA A 13 -26.08 -26.38 -14.91
CA ALA A 13 -26.86 -25.27 -15.44
C ALA A 13 -26.96 -24.08 -14.47
N VAL A 14 -26.80 -24.31 -13.16
CA VAL A 14 -26.73 -23.25 -12.13
C VAL A 14 -25.28 -22.81 -11.90
N TYR A 15 -24.35 -23.77 -11.83
CA TYR A 15 -22.95 -23.50 -11.55
C TYR A 15 -22.26 -22.74 -12.68
N ALA A 16 -22.48 -23.10 -13.94
CA ALA A 16 -21.77 -22.48 -15.06
C ALA A 16 -22.09 -20.98 -15.22
N PRO A 17 -23.36 -20.52 -15.16
CA PRO A 17 -23.66 -19.08 -15.16
C PRO A 17 -23.10 -18.35 -13.94
N PHE A 18 -23.13 -18.98 -12.76
CA PHE A 18 -22.61 -18.40 -11.52
C PHE A 18 -21.09 -18.26 -11.57
N ALA A 19 -20.35 -19.31 -11.95
CA ALA A 19 -18.92 -19.27 -12.15
C ALA A 19 -18.51 -18.23 -13.21
N PHE A 20 -19.29 -18.12 -14.29
CA PHE A 20 -19.03 -17.15 -15.34
C PHE A 20 -19.34 -15.70 -14.92
N TYR A 21 -20.34 -15.50 -14.06
CA TYR A 21 -20.62 -14.23 -13.41
C TYR A 21 -19.44 -13.78 -12.53
N PHE A 22 -18.90 -14.68 -11.68
CA PHE A 22 -17.72 -14.37 -10.86
C PHE A 22 -16.44 -14.19 -11.67
N ALA A 23 -16.23 -14.98 -12.71
CA ALA A 23 -15.06 -14.85 -13.59
C ALA A 23 -15.06 -13.52 -14.38
N ARG A 24 -16.21 -12.85 -14.49
CA ARG A 24 -16.37 -11.54 -15.15
C ARG A 24 -16.45 -10.37 -14.18
N GLN A 25 -16.49 -10.62 -12.88
CA GLN A 25 -16.32 -9.54 -11.92
C GLN A 25 -14.92 -8.97 -12.14
N PRO A 26 -14.77 -7.65 -12.37
CA PRO A 26 -13.45 -7.05 -12.30
C PRO A 26 -12.92 -7.35 -10.90
N VAL A 27 -11.72 -7.91 -10.81
CA VAL A 27 -11.00 -7.94 -9.54
C VAL A 27 -10.92 -6.48 -9.11
N VAL A 28 -11.64 -6.13 -8.05
CA VAL A 28 -11.52 -4.79 -7.45
C VAL A 28 -10.09 -4.76 -6.92
N GLU A 29 -9.18 -4.20 -7.70
CA GLU A 29 -7.87 -3.88 -7.20
C GLU A 29 -8.09 -2.92 -6.04
N ASP A 30 -7.72 -3.35 -4.85
CA ASP A 30 -7.79 -2.51 -3.68
C ASP A 30 -6.76 -1.39 -3.86
N GLU A 31 -7.22 -0.25 -4.39
CA GLU A 31 -6.36 0.82 -4.87
C GLU A 31 -5.39 1.29 -3.77
N GLY A 32 -5.79 1.23 -2.50
CA GLY A 32 -4.98 1.64 -1.36
C GLY A 32 -3.96 0.59 -0.90
N LEU A 33 -3.93 -0.63 -1.44
CA LEU A 33 -3.05 -1.70 -0.94
C LEU A 33 -1.64 -1.58 -1.51
N LEU A 34 -0.64 -1.55 -0.63
CA LEU A 34 0.77 -1.62 -1.03
C LEU A 34 1.14 -3.08 -1.36
N LYS A 35 1.44 -3.34 -2.64
CA LYS A 35 1.76 -4.68 -3.14
C LYS A 35 3.21 -5.08 -2.79
N ARG A 36 3.34 -6.24 -2.14
CA ARG A 36 4.61 -6.95 -1.94
C ARG A 36 5.12 -7.57 -3.25
N PRO A 37 6.42 -7.92 -3.36
CA PRO A 37 7.48 -7.68 -2.37
C PRO A 37 7.98 -6.22 -2.39
N PHE A 38 8.34 -5.71 -1.22
CA PHE A 38 9.01 -4.42 -1.05
C PHE A 38 10.51 -4.59 -1.22
N ALA A 39 11.13 -3.70 -1.99
CA ALA A 39 12.57 -3.76 -2.23
C ALA A 39 13.33 -3.27 -0.99
N HIS A 40 14.24 -4.09 -0.45
CA HIS A 40 15.09 -3.69 0.66
C HIS A 40 16.16 -2.71 0.18
N GLN A 41 16.23 -1.52 0.79
CA GLN A 41 17.23 -0.48 0.45
C GLN A 41 18.38 -0.43 1.47
N GLY A 42 18.32 -1.26 2.53
CA GLY A 42 19.30 -1.33 3.61
C GLY A 42 18.70 -0.97 4.97
N LEU A 43 19.26 -1.56 6.04
CA LEU A 43 18.79 -1.42 7.42
C LEU A 43 17.26 -1.50 7.53
N HIS A 44 16.59 -0.42 7.92
CA HIS A 44 15.15 -0.36 8.16
C HIS A 44 14.36 0.20 6.96
N SER A 45 15.02 0.44 5.82
CA SER A 45 14.44 1.11 4.65
C SER A 45 13.93 0.13 3.59
N TRP A 46 12.68 0.36 3.18
CA TRP A 46 11.96 -0.43 2.19
C TRP A 46 11.35 0.49 1.13
N LEU A 47 11.39 0.05 -0.12
CA LEU A 47 10.88 0.80 -1.27
C LEU A 47 9.65 0.12 -1.86
N ALA A 48 8.62 0.94 -2.11
CA ALA A 48 7.40 0.59 -2.82
C ALA A 48 7.10 1.61 -3.91
N ARG A 49 6.35 1.18 -4.95
CA ARG A 49 5.89 2.05 -6.05
C ARG A 49 4.37 2.04 -6.11
N PRO A 50 3.69 2.79 -5.22
CA PRO A 50 2.24 2.83 -5.24
C PRO A 50 1.76 3.57 -6.48
N LEU A 51 0.84 2.94 -7.23
CA LEU A 51 0.17 3.59 -8.36
C LEU A 51 -0.96 4.45 -7.80
N VAL A 52 -0.66 5.71 -7.47
CA VAL A 52 -1.66 6.61 -6.87
C VAL A 52 -1.95 7.82 -7.75
N PRO A 53 -3.05 7.80 -8.52
CA PRO A 53 -3.52 8.97 -9.23
C PRO A 53 -3.86 10.11 -8.25
N GLY A 54 -3.46 11.34 -8.57
CA GLY A 54 -3.90 12.54 -7.86
C GLY A 54 -3.19 12.87 -6.55
N LEU A 55 -2.42 11.96 -5.94
CA LEU A 55 -1.60 12.31 -4.77
C LEU A 55 -0.43 13.22 -5.17
N LEU A 56 -0.17 14.22 -4.33
CA LEU A 56 1.06 15.01 -4.40
C LEU A 56 2.19 14.22 -3.74
N ALA A 57 3.41 14.44 -4.20
CA ALA A 57 4.63 13.85 -3.65
C ALA A 57 5.59 14.97 -3.25
N ASP A 58 6.47 14.68 -2.31
CA ASP A 58 7.57 15.58 -1.99
C ASP A 58 8.52 15.66 -3.19
N SER A 59 9.10 16.84 -3.38
CA SER A 59 10.14 17.09 -4.38
C SER A 59 11.16 18.06 -3.82
N GLN A 60 12.21 18.34 -4.59
CA GLN A 60 13.25 19.27 -4.16
C GLN A 60 12.70 20.69 -3.99
N ASP A 61 11.78 21.10 -4.85
CA ASP A 61 11.12 22.41 -4.80
C ASP A 61 9.95 22.47 -3.81
N ALA A 62 9.38 21.30 -3.47
CA ALA A 62 8.23 21.18 -2.58
C ALA A 62 8.43 20.01 -1.58
N PRO A 63 9.33 20.16 -0.60
CA PRO A 63 9.79 19.05 0.25
C PRO A 63 8.75 18.53 1.24
N ARG A 64 7.57 19.16 1.31
CA ARG A 64 6.44 18.79 2.18
C ARG A 64 5.10 18.80 1.45
N ALA A 65 5.11 18.61 0.13
CA ALA A 65 3.89 18.59 -0.67
C ALA A 65 3.14 17.27 -0.61
N ALA A 66 3.77 16.18 -0.15
CA ALA A 66 3.12 14.88 -0.16
C ALA A 66 1.81 14.86 0.65
N THR A 67 0.77 14.26 0.10
CA THR A 67 -0.56 14.11 0.74
C THR A 67 -0.88 12.66 1.13
N LEU A 68 0.16 11.81 1.11
CA LEU A 68 0.06 10.37 1.36
C LEU A 68 0.26 10.04 2.84
N VAL A 69 -0.65 9.22 3.41
CA VAL A 69 -0.46 8.51 4.69
C VAL A 69 -0.19 7.05 4.41
N VAL A 70 0.81 6.46 5.07
CA VAL A 70 1.00 5.00 5.08
C VAL A 70 0.35 4.42 6.33
N LEU A 71 -0.36 3.31 6.17
CA LEU A 71 -1.02 2.57 7.23
C LEU A 71 -0.39 1.17 7.33
N GLU A 72 -0.06 0.75 8.54
CA GLU A 72 0.33 -0.60 8.92
C GLU A 72 -0.78 -1.18 9.80
N ASP A 73 -1.46 -2.23 9.32
CA ASP A 73 -2.63 -2.83 9.98
C ASP A 73 -3.70 -1.79 10.37
N GLY A 74 -3.91 -0.81 9.48
CA GLY A 74 -4.86 0.29 9.68
C GLY A 74 -4.39 1.38 10.64
N HIS A 75 -3.25 1.22 11.30
CA HIS A 75 -2.64 2.25 12.13
C HIS A 75 -1.68 3.07 11.28
N PRO A 76 -1.70 4.40 11.40
CA PRO A 76 -0.88 5.20 10.53
C PRO A 76 0.59 5.07 11.00
N LEU A 77 1.50 4.93 10.04
CA LEU A 77 2.95 5.00 10.23
C LEU A 77 3.41 6.45 10.18
N GLY A 78 4.43 6.81 10.96
CA GLY A 78 5.02 8.14 10.89
C GLY A 78 6.29 8.27 11.74
N PRO A 79 6.97 9.43 11.67
CA PRO A 79 6.58 10.62 10.92
C PRO A 79 6.73 10.49 9.39
N GLY A 80 5.82 11.14 8.65
CA GLY A 80 5.93 11.34 7.21
C GLY A 80 6.86 12.52 6.85
N HIS A 81 7.16 12.68 5.56
CA HIS A 81 8.12 13.68 5.04
C HIS A 81 9.51 13.58 5.68
N THR A 82 9.93 12.35 6.00
CA THR A 82 11.18 12.10 6.69
C THR A 82 12.33 11.94 5.70
N GLU A 83 13.52 12.42 6.03
CA GLU A 83 14.70 12.24 5.17
C GLU A 83 15.07 10.75 5.03
N PHE A 84 15.56 10.35 3.85
CA PHE A 84 15.85 8.93 3.56
C PHE A 84 16.88 8.31 4.54
N ALA A 85 17.84 9.12 5.01
CA ALA A 85 18.80 8.68 6.01
C ALA A 85 18.12 8.33 7.34
N GLU A 86 17.16 9.14 7.81
CA GLU A 86 16.45 8.85 9.05
C GLU A 86 15.55 7.62 8.94
N ILE A 87 14.93 7.39 7.78
CA ILE A 87 14.16 6.16 7.52
C ILE A 87 15.09 4.94 7.60
N THR A 88 16.27 5.04 6.98
CA THR A 88 17.25 3.95 6.93
C THR A 88 17.84 3.63 8.31
N TYR A 89 18.30 4.64 9.04
CA TYR A 89 19.02 4.42 10.30
C TYR A 89 18.13 4.32 11.54
N ASN A 90 17.01 5.06 11.60
CA ASN A 90 16.15 5.07 12.78
C ASN A 90 14.87 4.26 12.59
N GLY A 91 14.40 4.13 11.35
CA GLY A 91 13.17 3.41 11.01
C GLY A 91 11.97 3.86 11.86
N SER A 92 11.31 2.90 12.51
CA SER A 92 10.23 3.11 13.48
C SER A 92 8.99 3.80 12.88
N GLY A 93 8.56 3.35 11.71
CA GLY A 93 7.39 3.88 11.01
C GLY A 93 7.64 5.15 10.19
N ARG A 94 8.87 5.66 10.14
CA ARG A 94 9.22 6.80 9.28
C ARG A 94 9.01 6.47 7.80
N TYR A 95 8.52 7.43 7.04
CA TYR A 95 8.36 7.29 5.60
C TYR A 95 8.48 8.62 4.84
N ARG A 96 8.66 8.52 3.52
CA ARG A 96 8.62 9.62 2.56
C ARG A 96 8.03 9.17 1.24
N TYR A 97 7.08 9.94 0.73
CA TYR A 97 6.57 9.78 -0.63
C TYR A 97 7.20 10.87 -1.51
N TRP A 98 8.03 10.46 -2.46
CA TRP A 98 8.93 11.34 -3.20
C TRP A 98 8.73 11.18 -4.71
N SER A 99 8.78 12.30 -5.44
CA SER A 99 8.85 12.30 -6.90
C SER A 99 10.31 12.37 -7.33
N ASP A 100 10.85 11.22 -7.71
CA ASP A 100 12.18 11.14 -8.29
C ASP A 100 12.15 11.52 -9.79
N PRO A 101 13.06 12.40 -10.28
CA PRO A 101 13.11 12.80 -11.68
C PRO A 101 13.37 11.66 -12.67
N GLN A 102 14.06 10.60 -12.25
CA GLN A 102 14.45 9.47 -13.09
C GLN A 102 13.54 8.27 -12.87
N GLU A 103 13.10 8.05 -11.64
CA GLU A 103 12.36 6.84 -11.25
C GLU A 103 10.85 7.07 -11.03
N GLY A 104 10.39 8.32 -11.14
CA GLY A 104 9.00 8.69 -10.89
C GLY A 104 8.65 8.67 -9.40
N ARG A 105 7.39 8.38 -9.07
CA ARG A 105 6.91 8.44 -7.68
C ARG A 105 7.27 7.17 -6.92
N ILE A 106 8.00 7.34 -5.83
CA ILE A 106 8.45 6.27 -4.95
C ILE A 106 8.00 6.52 -3.51
N LEU A 107 7.68 5.44 -2.81
CA LEU A 107 7.46 5.44 -1.37
C LEU A 107 8.64 4.73 -0.72
N VAL A 108 9.36 5.44 0.15
CA VAL A 108 10.39 4.86 1.02
C VAL A 108 9.83 4.85 2.44
N PHE A 109 9.84 3.71 3.10
CA PHE A 109 9.25 3.56 4.44
C PHE A 109 10.00 2.53 5.30
N SER A 110 9.70 2.57 6.59
CA SER A 110 10.09 1.58 7.58
C SER A 110 8.84 1.09 8.31
N THR A 111 8.88 -0.12 8.84
CA THR A 111 7.79 -0.67 9.68
C THR A 111 7.84 -0.08 11.08
N SER A 112 6.75 -0.18 11.83
CA SER A 112 6.64 0.47 13.15
C SER A 112 7.65 -0.07 14.18
N ASP A 113 8.07 -1.33 14.03
CA ASP A 113 9.01 -2.04 14.91
C ASP A 113 10.26 -2.52 14.17
N ASN A 114 10.52 -1.99 12.97
CA ASN A 114 11.66 -2.34 12.11
C ASN A 114 11.70 -3.81 11.63
N SER A 115 10.62 -4.58 11.81
CA SER A 115 10.48 -5.91 11.21
C SER A 115 10.42 -5.85 9.68
N ASP A 116 10.76 -6.95 9.01
CA ASP A 116 10.68 -7.05 7.55
C ASP A 116 9.20 -7.04 7.09
N PRO A 117 8.77 -6.03 6.31
CA PRO A 117 7.38 -5.89 5.85
C PRO A 117 6.98 -6.98 4.85
N ASN A 118 7.90 -7.77 4.31
CA ASN A 118 7.60 -8.90 3.44
C ASN A 118 7.24 -10.17 4.22
N THR A 119 7.68 -10.28 5.47
CA THR A 119 7.57 -11.52 6.28
C THR A 119 6.82 -11.33 7.60
N ASN A 120 6.61 -10.10 8.07
CA ASN A 120 5.96 -9.83 9.36
C ASN A 120 4.43 -10.05 9.40
N GLY A 121 3.81 -10.42 8.28
CA GLY A 121 2.38 -10.74 8.22
C GLY A 121 1.43 -9.55 8.25
N ARG A 122 1.94 -8.31 8.30
CA ARG A 122 1.10 -7.09 8.38
C ARG A 122 0.57 -6.66 7.02
N THR A 123 -0.51 -5.89 7.03
CA THR A 123 -1.10 -5.29 5.83
C THR A 123 -0.70 -3.82 5.72
N TYR A 124 -0.16 -3.45 4.55
CA TYR A 124 0.30 -2.10 4.28
C TYR A 124 -0.63 -1.41 3.30
N ARG A 125 -1.12 -0.23 3.66
CA ARG A 125 -2.01 0.57 2.82
C ARG A 125 -1.51 2.00 2.71
N PHE A 126 -2.00 2.73 1.72
CA PHE A 126 -1.92 4.17 1.70
C PHE A 126 -3.31 4.80 1.70
N ALA A 127 -3.38 6.03 2.19
CA ALA A 127 -4.58 6.85 2.17
C ALA A 127 -4.20 8.30 1.84
N HIS A 128 -5.11 9.04 1.21
CA HIS A 128 -4.98 10.48 1.05
C HIS A 128 -5.38 11.15 2.38
N PHE A 129 -4.49 11.93 2.99
CA PHE A 129 -4.92 12.85 4.04
C PHE A 129 -5.42 14.14 3.40
N GLY A 130 -6.62 14.58 3.76
CA GLY A 130 -7.20 15.84 3.27
C GLY A 130 -6.44 17.06 3.81
N ALA A 131 -7.17 18.07 4.30
CA ALA A 131 -6.56 19.28 4.88
C ALA A 131 -5.82 19.07 6.22
N HIS A 132 -5.86 17.87 6.80
CA HIS A 132 -5.29 17.55 8.11
C HIS A 132 -4.21 16.46 7.99
N GLU A 133 -2.94 16.85 8.10
CA GLU A 133 -1.82 15.92 8.23
C GLU A 133 -1.84 15.29 9.64
N PRO A 134 -2.05 13.97 9.79
CA PRO A 134 -2.23 13.33 11.11
C PRO A 134 -0.99 13.39 12.02
N TYR A 135 0.15 13.89 11.53
CA TYR A 135 1.43 13.94 12.25
C TYR A 135 2.00 15.33 12.45
N ALA A 136 1.24 16.39 12.16
CA ALA A 136 1.73 17.75 12.29
C ALA A 136 2.26 18.06 13.71
N ASP A 137 1.67 17.45 14.74
CA ASP A 137 2.02 17.65 16.15
C ASP A 137 3.25 16.86 16.60
N ALA A 138 3.48 15.67 16.04
CA ALA A 138 4.60 14.81 16.40
C ALA A 138 5.95 15.43 15.98
N ARG A 139 5.95 16.37 15.02
CA ARG A 139 7.15 17.09 14.53
C ARG A 139 7.55 18.30 15.36
N ARG A 140 6.71 18.75 16.31
CA ARG A 140 6.97 19.96 17.13
C ARG A 140 7.75 19.68 18.42
N ARG A 141 8.18 18.44 18.64
CA ARG A 141 8.92 17.99 19.82
C ARG A 141 10.32 17.54 19.43
#